data_AF-A0A501W1V1-F1
#
_entry.id   AF-A0A501W1V1-F1
#
_cell.length_a   1.000
_cell.length_b   1.000
_cell.length_c   1.000
_cell.angle_alpha   90.00
_cell.angle_beta   90.00
_cell.angle_gamma   90.00
#
_symmetry.space_group_name_H-M   'P 1'
#
loop_
_entity.id
_entity.type
_entity.pdbx_description
1 polymer ?
#
loop_
_entity_poly.entity_id
_entity_poly.type
_entity_poly.pdbx_seq_one_letter_code
_entity_poly.pdbx_strand_id
1 'polypeptide(L)'
;MPSSRQQATTYFRLFQTKLKTLLSQKSILDQPDKPTTNHHNKGMTNVAIMQRLQELTHGLFFMSESDYPLEVVEFDKVEAAELSDAEVKQMAGQPSDAKVEAVDLAYFLRNMTKAAPEADDAAKQIAERYQVLQAYMEQHLRDVKVFRVGRREVVALAIGILPEGGYGGFKTIVIET
;
A
#
# COMPACT_ATOMS: atom_id res chain seq x y z
N MET A 1 23.87 -16.61 58.15
CA MET A 1 22.46 -16.60 57.71
C MET A 1 22.31 -15.61 56.57
N PRO A 2 22.32 -16.03 55.30
CA PRO A 2 22.19 -15.11 54.17
C PRO A 2 20.74 -14.65 53.97
N SER A 3 20.58 -13.35 53.66
CA SER A 3 19.32 -12.61 53.61
C SER A 3 18.42 -13.01 52.43
N SER A 4 17.10 -12.97 52.65
CA SER A 4 16.01 -13.45 51.77
C SER A 4 15.98 -12.82 50.36
N ARG A 5 16.72 -11.73 50.13
CA ARG A 5 16.86 -11.12 48.79
C ARG A 5 17.80 -11.86 47.84
N GLN A 6 18.69 -12.74 48.31
CA GLN A 6 19.63 -13.46 47.44
C GLN A 6 19.07 -14.78 46.88
N GLN A 7 17.99 -15.33 47.46
CA GLN A 7 17.41 -16.59 46.99
C GLN A 7 16.46 -16.40 45.79
N ALA A 8 15.76 -15.26 45.70
CA ALA A 8 14.82 -14.98 44.62
C ALA A 8 15.52 -14.82 43.24
N THR A 9 16.73 -14.26 43.21
CA THR A 9 17.46 -13.98 41.96
C THR A 9 18.02 -15.25 41.32
N THR A 10 18.39 -16.25 42.13
CA THR A 10 18.96 -17.52 41.66
C THR A 10 17.88 -18.43 41.06
N TYR A 11 16.70 -18.48 41.67
CA TYR A 11 15.58 -19.29 41.15
C TYR A 11 15.01 -18.76 39.83
N PHE A 12 14.92 -17.44 39.66
CA PHE A 12 14.42 -16.86 38.40
C PHE A 12 15.37 -17.10 37.22
N ARG A 13 16.68 -17.04 37.46
CA ARG A 13 17.69 -17.26 36.39
C ARG A 13 17.75 -18.74 35.96
N LEU A 14 17.61 -19.70 36.88
CA LEU A 14 17.53 -21.12 36.55
C LEU A 14 16.24 -21.52 35.81
N PHE A 15 15.11 -20.90 36.15
CA PHE A 15 13.84 -21.11 35.44
C PHE A 15 13.91 -20.62 33.99
N GLN A 16 14.47 -19.43 33.76
CA GLN A 16 14.63 -18.85 32.42
C GLN A 16 15.57 -19.69 31.53
N THR A 17 16.63 -20.27 32.11
CA THR A 17 17.57 -21.12 31.34
C THR A 17 16.94 -22.46 30.96
N LYS A 18 16.25 -23.15 31.88
CA LYS A 18 15.56 -24.41 31.54
C LYS A 18 14.42 -24.20 30.53
N LEU A 19 13.68 -23.09 30.61
CA LEU A 19 12.61 -22.79 29.67
C LEU A 19 13.15 -22.55 28.25
N LYS A 20 14.27 -21.82 28.11
CA LYS A 20 14.94 -21.62 26.81
C LYS A 20 15.51 -22.92 26.24
N THR A 21 16.05 -23.81 27.06
CA THR A 21 16.58 -25.10 26.60
C THR A 21 15.47 -26.06 26.15
N LEU A 22 14.34 -26.10 26.85
CA LEU A 22 13.22 -26.97 26.51
C LEU A 22 12.43 -26.51 25.28
N LEU A 23 12.33 -25.19 25.05
CA LEU A 23 11.72 -24.63 23.84
C LEU A 23 12.61 -24.77 22.61
N SER A 24 13.94 -24.83 22.78
CA SER A 24 14.91 -25.05 21.69
C SER A 24 14.90 -26.50 21.16
N GLN A 25 14.60 -27.49 22.01
CA GLN A 25 14.65 -28.91 21.61
C GLN A 25 13.38 -29.45 20.92
N LYS A 26 12.24 -28.78 21.02
CA LYS A 26 10.96 -29.29 20.48
C LYS A 26 10.67 -28.90 19.02
N SER A 27 11.60 -28.22 18.34
CA SER A 27 11.42 -27.73 16.95
C SER A 27 12.31 -28.45 15.91
N ILE A 28 12.86 -29.62 16.25
CA ILE A 28 13.74 -30.40 15.36
C ILE A 28 13.07 -31.74 15.06
N LEU A 29 11.98 -31.73 14.29
CA LEU A 29 11.58 -32.87 13.45
C LEU A 29 10.53 -32.46 12.40
N ASP A 30 10.87 -31.53 11.51
CA ASP A 30 10.45 -31.55 10.10
C ASP A 30 11.22 -30.46 9.32
N GLN A 31 12.21 -30.85 8.52
CA GLN A 31 12.89 -29.97 7.57
C GLN A 31 12.97 -30.69 6.22
N PRO A 32 12.24 -30.24 5.20
CA PRO A 32 12.75 -30.22 3.84
C PRO A 32 13.56 -28.91 3.64
N ASP A 33 14.83 -29.09 3.27
CA ASP A 33 15.79 -28.14 2.69
C ASP A 33 15.89 -26.70 3.22
N LYS A 34 17.06 -26.40 3.80
CA LYS A 34 17.50 -25.05 4.15
C LYS A 34 17.59 -24.16 2.90
N PRO A 35 16.99 -22.95 2.88
CA PRO A 35 17.44 -21.91 1.97
C PRO A 35 18.71 -21.27 2.55
N THR A 36 19.77 -21.40 1.77
CA THR A 36 21.02 -20.65 1.85
C THR A 36 20.76 -19.15 1.99
N THR A 37 21.44 -18.50 2.95
CA THR A 37 21.55 -17.05 3.04
C THR A 37 22.24 -16.52 1.79
N ASN A 38 21.41 -16.03 0.88
CA ASN A 38 21.81 -15.26 -0.28
C ASN A 38 21.41 -13.81 0.02
N HIS A 39 22.40 -12.92 0.21
CA HIS A 39 22.16 -11.48 0.14
C HIS A 39 21.74 -11.15 -1.30
N HIS A 40 20.46 -11.26 -1.58
CA HIS A 40 19.83 -10.74 -2.78
C HIS A 40 19.09 -9.48 -2.35
N ASN A 41 19.26 -8.40 -3.11
CA ASN A 41 18.28 -7.31 -3.18
C ASN A 41 16.93 -7.96 -3.54
N LYS A 42 16.18 -8.42 -2.54
CA LYS A 42 14.82 -8.90 -2.75
C LYS A 42 13.98 -7.64 -2.84
N GLY A 43 13.53 -7.31 -4.06
CA GLY A 43 12.54 -6.26 -4.26
C GLY A 43 11.35 -6.45 -3.31
N MET A 44 10.71 -5.34 -2.93
CA MET A 44 9.54 -5.36 -2.05
C MET A 44 8.45 -6.27 -2.64
N THR A 45 7.85 -7.12 -1.82
CA THR A 45 6.76 -8.03 -2.25
C THR A 45 5.47 -7.26 -2.50
N ASN A 46 4.54 -7.81 -3.28
CA ASN A 46 3.24 -7.18 -3.52
C ASN A 46 2.51 -6.89 -2.20
N VAL A 47 2.49 -7.86 -1.28
CA VAL A 47 1.87 -7.69 0.05
C VAL A 47 2.43 -6.49 0.81
N ALA A 48 3.75 -6.33 0.83
CA ALA A 48 4.38 -5.20 1.52
C ALA A 48 4.08 -3.86 0.83
N ILE A 49 3.97 -3.87 -0.50
CA ILE A 49 3.58 -2.68 -1.28
C ILE A 49 2.14 -2.26 -0.97
N MET A 50 1.21 -3.22 -1.00
CA MET A 50 -0.20 -2.96 -0.72
C MET A 50 -0.44 -2.51 0.72
N GLN A 51 0.26 -3.09 1.70
CA GLN A 51 0.22 -2.62 3.09
C GLN A 51 0.67 -1.17 3.21
N ARG A 52 1.76 -0.81 2.53
CA ARG A 52 2.24 0.58 2.57
C ARG A 52 1.31 1.54 1.85
N LEU A 53 0.70 1.14 0.73
CA LEU A 53 -0.37 1.93 0.09
C LEU A 53 -1.54 2.17 1.04
N GLN A 54 -1.94 1.17 1.81
CA GLN A 54 -3.01 1.31 2.81
C GLN A 54 -2.66 2.35 3.88
N GLU A 55 -1.43 2.35 4.37
CA GLU A 55 -0.96 3.36 5.34
C GLU A 55 -0.94 4.76 4.74
N LEU A 56 -0.44 4.90 3.51
CA LEU A 56 -0.30 6.21 2.85
C LEU A 56 -1.65 6.82 2.48
N THR A 57 -2.64 6.00 2.11
CA THR A 57 -4.00 6.44 1.74
C THR A 57 -4.91 6.64 2.95
N HIS A 58 -4.60 6.05 4.11
CA HIS A 58 -5.44 6.11 5.29
C HIS A 58 -5.71 7.56 5.73
N GLY A 59 -6.98 7.98 5.72
CA GLY A 59 -7.35 9.35 6.09
C GLY A 59 -6.85 10.43 5.11
N LEU A 60 -6.59 10.07 3.85
CA LEU A 60 -6.53 11.02 2.74
C LEU A 60 -7.87 11.05 2.01
N PHE A 61 -8.29 12.25 1.64
CA PHE A 61 -9.51 12.52 0.88
C PHE A 61 -9.18 13.31 -0.36
N PHE A 62 -9.65 12.85 -1.50
CA PHE A 62 -9.52 13.57 -2.76
C PHE A 62 -10.54 14.70 -2.78
N MET A 63 -10.05 15.95 -2.78
CA MET A 63 -10.89 17.13 -2.79
C MET A 63 -11.32 17.46 -4.23
N SER A 64 -12.62 17.36 -4.49
CA SER A 64 -13.27 17.79 -5.73
C SER A 64 -14.40 18.77 -5.39
N GLU A 65 -15.61 18.60 -5.95
CA GLU A 65 -16.81 19.24 -5.38
C GLU A 65 -17.22 18.57 -4.05
N SER A 66 -16.85 17.29 -3.87
CA SER A 66 -17.02 16.55 -2.63
C SER A 66 -15.74 15.78 -2.28
N ASP A 67 -15.58 15.50 -1.00
CA ASP A 67 -14.41 14.82 -0.45
C ASP A 67 -14.66 13.30 -0.39
N TYR A 68 -13.89 12.54 -1.15
CA TYR A 68 -13.98 11.07 -1.16
C TYR A 68 -12.67 10.44 -0.70
N PRO A 69 -12.73 9.36 0.09
CA PRO A 69 -11.51 8.69 0.54
C PRO A 69 -10.76 8.05 -0.64
N LEU A 70 -9.47 7.78 -0.42
CA LEU A 70 -8.68 6.93 -1.31
C LEU A 70 -8.79 5.48 -0.81
N GLU A 71 -9.48 4.64 -1.57
CA GLU A 71 -9.63 3.21 -1.28
C GLU A 71 -8.55 2.41 -1.99
N VAL A 72 -7.75 1.63 -1.26
CA VAL A 72 -6.75 0.76 -1.87
C VAL A 72 -7.44 -0.36 -2.65
N VAL A 73 -6.91 -0.66 -3.83
CA VAL A 73 -7.41 -1.70 -4.72
C VAL A 73 -6.25 -2.56 -5.22
N GLU A 74 -6.52 -3.86 -5.33
CA GLU A 74 -5.64 -4.86 -5.91
C GLU A 74 -6.44 -5.68 -6.91
N PHE A 75 -5.86 -5.93 -8.07
CA PHE A 75 -6.47 -6.76 -9.11
C PHE A 75 -5.47 -7.79 -9.59
N ASP A 76 -5.92 -9.04 -9.64
CA ASP A 76 -5.13 -10.14 -10.15
C ASP A 76 -4.80 -9.93 -11.64
N LYS A 77 -3.78 -10.67 -12.07
CA LYS A 77 -3.16 -10.59 -13.38
C LYS A 77 -4.21 -10.60 -14.51
N VAL A 78 -4.36 -9.46 -15.18
CA VAL A 78 -4.98 -9.37 -16.50
C VAL A 78 -3.97 -9.92 -17.50
N GLU A 79 -4.38 -10.85 -18.37
CA GLU A 79 -3.47 -11.51 -19.32
C GLU A 79 -2.91 -10.56 -20.39
N ALA A 80 -3.48 -9.35 -20.51
CA ALA A 80 -3.11 -8.34 -21.48
C ALA A 80 -1.94 -7.45 -21.00
N ALA A 81 -1.06 -7.07 -21.93
CA ALA A 81 0.04 -6.15 -21.68
C ALA A 81 -0.43 -4.71 -21.40
N GLU A 82 -1.62 -4.36 -21.87
CA GLU A 82 -2.29 -3.07 -21.64
C GLU A 82 -3.76 -3.32 -21.27
N LEU A 83 -4.30 -2.52 -20.36
CA LEU A 83 -5.71 -2.59 -19.97
C LEU A 83 -6.58 -1.99 -21.08
N SER A 84 -7.55 -2.77 -21.55
CA SER A 84 -8.61 -2.27 -22.43
C SER A 84 -9.62 -1.42 -21.65
N ASP A 85 -10.33 -0.53 -22.37
CA ASP A 85 -11.42 0.25 -21.79
C ASP A 85 -12.50 -0.62 -21.13
N ALA A 86 -12.75 -1.82 -21.65
CA ALA A 86 -13.74 -2.74 -21.09
C ALA A 86 -13.29 -3.28 -19.72
N GLU A 87 -12.02 -3.66 -19.59
CA GLU A 87 -11.45 -4.12 -18.32
C GLU A 87 -11.40 -2.99 -17.30
N VAL A 88 -11.00 -1.79 -17.71
CA VAL A 88 -11.00 -0.60 -16.85
C VAL A 88 -12.41 -0.29 -16.32
N LYS A 89 -13.45 -0.35 -17.16
CA LYS A 89 -14.84 -0.16 -16.73
C LYS A 89 -15.27 -1.24 -15.73
N GLN A 90 -14.91 -2.50 -15.98
CA GLN A 90 -15.21 -3.59 -15.07
C GLN A 90 -14.52 -3.41 -13.71
N MET A 91 -13.22 -3.07 -13.70
CA MET A 91 -12.44 -2.80 -12.49
C MET A 91 -12.99 -1.60 -11.71
N ALA A 92 -13.47 -0.58 -12.43
CA ALA A 92 -14.10 0.60 -11.84
C ALA A 92 -15.55 0.36 -11.37
N GLY A 93 -16.16 -0.80 -11.66
CA GLY A 93 -17.55 -1.09 -11.36
C GLY A 93 -18.55 -0.23 -12.14
N GLN A 94 -18.17 0.23 -13.34
CA GLN A 94 -18.94 1.15 -14.18
C GLN A 94 -19.58 0.42 -15.37
N PRO A 95 -20.69 0.95 -15.92
CA PRO A 95 -21.37 0.33 -17.06
C PRO A 95 -20.50 0.36 -18.33
N SER A 96 -20.80 -0.54 -19.27
CA SER A 96 -19.99 -0.74 -20.49
C SER A 96 -19.97 0.46 -21.44
N ASP A 97 -20.96 1.35 -21.35
CA ASP A 97 -21.07 2.60 -22.11
C ASP A 97 -20.41 3.80 -21.41
N ALA A 98 -19.87 3.63 -20.19
CA ALA A 98 -19.15 4.67 -19.49
C ALA A 98 -17.93 5.15 -20.31
N LYS A 99 -17.68 6.46 -20.28
CA LYS A 99 -16.49 7.06 -20.92
C LYS A 99 -15.27 6.70 -20.06
N VAL A 100 -14.18 6.28 -20.71
CA VAL A 100 -12.87 6.09 -20.08
C VAL A 100 -11.91 7.14 -20.61
N GLU A 101 -11.14 7.73 -19.72
CA GLU A 101 -10.05 8.66 -20.04
C GLU A 101 -8.82 8.31 -19.20
N ALA A 102 -7.67 8.13 -19.84
CA ALA A 102 -6.42 7.85 -19.14
C ALA A 102 -5.58 9.13 -19.02
N VAL A 103 -5.07 9.40 -17.82
CA VAL A 103 -4.15 10.51 -17.54
C VAL A 103 -3.00 10.05 -16.65
N ASP A 104 -1.91 10.84 -16.61
CA ASP A 104 -0.77 10.55 -15.74
C ASP A 104 -1.09 10.81 -14.26
N LEU A 105 -0.48 10.04 -13.36
CA LEU A 105 -0.66 10.20 -11.91
C LEU A 105 -0.28 11.61 -11.44
N ALA A 106 0.88 12.11 -11.86
CA ALA A 106 1.34 13.45 -11.51
C ALA A 106 0.37 14.54 -11.99
N TYR A 107 -0.23 14.36 -13.18
CA TYR A 107 -1.24 15.28 -13.69
C TYR A 107 -2.53 15.20 -12.85
N PHE A 108 -3.01 14.00 -12.53
CA PHE A 108 -4.21 13.81 -11.73
C PHE A 108 -4.07 14.43 -10.32
N LEU A 109 -2.93 14.20 -9.65
CA LEU A 109 -2.67 14.66 -8.29
C LEU A 109 -2.13 16.10 -8.21
N ARG A 110 -1.96 16.82 -9.33
CA ARG A 110 -1.27 18.13 -9.41
C ARG A 110 -1.80 19.21 -8.46
N ASN A 111 -3.08 19.14 -8.09
CA ASN A 111 -3.71 20.07 -7.16
C ASN A 111 -3.60 19.60 -5.71
N MET A 112 -3.57 18.29 -5.48
CA MET A 112 -3.46 17.70 -4.15
C MET A 112 -2.03 17.77 -3.61
N THR A 113 -1.03 17.78 -4.48
CA THR A 113 0.40 17.87 -4.10
C THR A 113 0.91 19.29 -3.91
N LYS A 114 0.05 20.30 -4.03
CA LYS A 114 0.41 21.72 -3.89
C LYS A 114 -0.34 22.35 -2.73
N ALA A 115 0.40 22.93 -1.80
CA ALA A 115 -0.13 23.87 -0.84
C ALA A 115 0.25 25.30 -1.24
N ALA A 116 -0.67 26.25 -1.05
CA ALA A 116 -0.34 27.66 -1.21
C ALA A 116 0.74 28.08 -0.19
N PRO A 117 1.63 29.05 -0.50
CA PRO A 117 2.65 29.52 0.44
C PRO A 117 2.07 29.95 1.81
N GLU A 118 0.90 30.59 1.75
CA GLU A 118 0.11 31.10 2.87
C GLU A 118 -0.82 30.06 3.52
N ALA A 119 -0.85 28.82 3.01
CA ALA A 119 -1.65 27.75 3.61
C ALA A 119 -1.17 27.45 5.03
N ASP A 120 -2.10 26.99 5.87
CA ASP A 120 -1.78 26.53 7.21
C ASP A 120 -0.96 25.22 7.19
N ASP A 121 -0.44 24.85 8.36
CA ASP A 121 0.41 23.67 8.51
C ASP A 121 -0.35 22.38 8.20
N ALA A 122 -1.67 22.33 8.43
CA ALA A 122 -2.48 21.16 8.14
C ALA A 122 -2.59 20.92 6.62
N ALA A 123 -2.90 21.96 5.84
CA ALA A 123 -2.95 21.86 4.38
C ALA A 123 -1.57 21.51 3.79
N LYS A 124 -0.49 22.08 4.32
CA LYS A 124 0.89 21.73 3.91
C LYS A 124 1.19 20.27 4.18
N GLN A 125 0.81 19.75 5.35
CA GLN A 125 1.00 18.35 5.71
C GLN A 125 0.18 17.41 4.80
N ILE A 126 -1.05 17.77 4.44
CA ILE A 126 -1.84 16.99 3.48
C ILE A 126 -1.16 16.97 2.10
N ALA A 127 -0.67 18.10 1.61
CA ALA A 127 0.05 18.16 0.34
C ALA A 127 1.31 17.28 0.34
N GLU A 128 2.08 17.30 1.43
CA GLU A 128 3.26 16.43 1.61
C GLU A 128 2.86 14.95 1.60
N ARG A 129 1.76 14.57 2.27
CA ARG A 129 1.27 13.18 2.24
C ARG A 129 0.91 12.72 0.84
N TYR A 130 0.29 13.59 0.02
CA TYR A 130 0.03 13.31 -1.39
C TYR A 130 1.31 13.19 -2.22
N GLN A 131 2.34 14.00 -1.94
CA GLN A 131 3.64 13.88 -2.61
C GLN A 131 4.31 12.54 -2.29
N VAL A 132 4.28 12.12 -1.02
CA VAL A 132 4.82 10.81 -0.59
C VAL A 132 4.05 9.67 -1.25
N LEU A 133 2.71 9.74 -1.30
CA LEU A 133 1.89 8.74 -2.00
C LEU A 133 2.25 8.66 -3.49
N GLN A 134 2.35 9.81 -4.17
CA GLN A 134 2.71 9.86 -5.59
C GLN A 134 4.07 9.22 -5.84
N ALA A 135 5.10 9.66 -5.11
CA ALA A 135 6.45 9.13 -5.24
C ALA A 135 6.51 7.63 -4.94
N TYR A 136 5.76 7.17 -3.93
CA TYR A 136 5.70 5.75 -3.59
C TYR A 136 5.13 4.91 -4.73
N MET A 137 4.03 5.35 -5.35
CA MET A 137 3.45 4.65 -6.50
C MET A 137 4.41 4.62 -7.69
N GLU A 138 5.02 5.76 -8.04
CA GLU A 138 5.97 5.86 -9.15
C GLU A 138 7.25 5.04 -8.94
N GLN A 139 7.68 4.86 -7.68
CA GLN A 139 8.87 4.09 -7.34
C GLN A 139 8.64 2.57 -7.35
N HIS A 140 7.46 2.12 -6.94
CA HIS A 140 7.19 0.70 -6.66
C HIS A 140 6.26 0.01 -7.66
N LEU A 141 5.52 0.79 -8.45
CA LEU A 141 4.62 0.29 -9.48
C LEU A 141 5.14 0.71 -10.85
N ARG A 142 5.02 -0.18 -11.84
CA ARG A 142 5.35 0.14 -13.24
C ARG A 142 4.12 0.67 -13.97
N ASP A 143 4.34 1.51 -14.98
CA ASP A 143 3.28 1.99 -15.90
C ASP A 143 2.06 2.59 -15.18
N VAL A 144 2.29 3.38 -14.14
CA VAL A 144 1.22 3.98 -13.33
C VAL A 144 0.39 4.95 -14.15
N LYS A 145 -0.92 4.71 -14.19
CA LYS A 145 -1.91 5.57 -14.87
C LYS A 145 -3.12 5.80 -13.97
N VAL A 146 -3.84 6.89 -14.24
CA VAL A 146 -5.15 7.14 -13.65
C VAL A 146 -6.21 7.03 -14.74
N PHE A 147 -7.11 6.08 -14.58
CA PHE A 147 -8.27 5.93 -15.44
C PHE A 147 -9.48 6.62 -14.81
N ARG A 148 -10.05 7.57 -15.54
CA ARG A 148 -11.26 8.32 -15.16
C ARG A 148 -12.43 7.72 -15.90
N VAL A 149 -13.38 7.15 -15.16
CA VAL A 149 -14.50 6.40 -15.72
C VAL A 149 -15.82 7.02 -15.29
N GLY A 150 -16.57 7.61 -16.23
CA GLY A 150 -17.82 8.29 -15.94
C GLY A 150 -17.96 9.67 -16.61
N ARG A 151 -18.88 10.50 -16.11
CA ARG A 151 -19.12 11.87 -16.63
C ARG A 151 -19.39 12.92 -15.54
N ARG A 152 -20.28 12.63 -14.58
CA ARG A 152 -20.60 13.54 -13.46
C ARG A 152 -20.03 13.02 -12.16
N GLU A 153 -20.32 11.76 -11.88
CA GLU A 153 -19.61 10.98 -10.88
C GLU A 153 -18.58 10.14 -11.63
N VAL A 154 -17.31 10.51 -11.46
CA VAL A 154 -16.19 9.90 -12.18
C VAL A 154 -15.41 9.04 -11.19
N VAL A 155 -15.36 7.73 -11.45
CA VAL A 155 -14.46 6.84 -10.72
C VAL A 155 -13.05 7.06 -11.24
N ALA A 156 -12.16 7.54 -10.38
CA ALA A 156 -10.74 7.66 -10.68
C ALA A 156 -10.00 6.44 -10.11
N LEU A 157 -9.46 5.61 -11.01
CA LEU A 157 -8.73 4.40 -10.71
C LEU A 157 -7.24 4.63 -11.02
N ALA A 158 -6.46 4.94 -9.98
CA ALA A 158 -5.02 5.15 -10.06
C ALA A 158 -4.29 3.84 -9.78
N ILE A 159 -3.77 3.18 -10.81
CA ILE A 159 -3.19 1.84 -10.71
C ILE A 159 -1.91 1.72 -11.53
N GLY A 160 -1.03 0.83 -11.10
CA GLY A 160 0.16 0.41 -11.84
C GLY A 160 0.44 -1.08 -11.64
N ILE A 161 1.40 -1.60 -12.40
CA ILE A 161 1.77 -3.01 -12.39
C ILE A 161 2.67 -3.29 -11.19
N LEU A 162 2.24 -4.24 -10.36
CA LEU A 162 2.99 -4.70 -9.20
C LEU A 162 4.22 -5.55 -9.61
N PRO A 163 5.29 -5.60 -8.79
CA PRO A 163 6.52 -6.32 -9.13
C PRO A 163 6.33 -7.83 -9.39
N GLU A 164 5.44 -8.48 -8.63
CA GLU A 164 5.15 -9.92 -8.78
C GLU A 164 3.98 -10.17 -9.78
N GLY A 165 3.52 -9.12 -10.47
CA GLY A 165 2.39 -9.15 -11.40
C GLY A 165 1.08 -8.70 -10.75
N GLY A 166 0.04 -8.51 -11.58
CA GLY A 166 -1.22 -7.88 -11.17
C GLY A 166 -1.12 -6.35 -11.12
N TYR A 167 -2.20 -5.72 -10.68
CA TYR A 167 -2.32 -4.27 -10.53
C TYR A 167 -2.57 -3.90 -9.07
N GLY A 168 -1.94 -2.82 -8.63
CA GLY A 168 -2.15 -2.23 -7.31
C GLY A 168 -2.28 -0.73 -7.41
N GLY A 169 -2.98 -0.13 -6.45
CA GLY A 169 -3.13 1.32 -6.37
C GLY A 169 -4.29 1.76 -5.50
N PHE A 170 -4.97 2.84 -5.90
CA PHE A 170 -6.15 3.34 -5.22
C PHE A 170 -7.27 3.73 -6.18
N LYS A 171 -8.47 3.77 -5.64
CA LYS A 171 -9.70 4.24 -6.28
C LYS A 171 -10.28 5.39 -5.46
N THR A 172 -10.84 6.39 -6.12
CA THR A 172 -11.63 7.44 -5.48
C THR A 172 -12.73 7.93 -6.43
N ILE A 173 -13.59 8.82 -5.95
CA ILE A 173 -14.65 9.44 -6.74
C ILE A 173 -14.33 10.93 -6.91
N VAL A 174 -14.51 11.42 -8.14
CA VAL A 174 -14.40 12.83 -8.51
C VAL A 174 -15.77 13.28 -9.00
N ILE A 175 -16.27 14.35 -8.41
CA ILE A 175 -17.52 14.98 -8.86
C ILE A 175 -17.17 16.12 -9.82
N GLU A 176 -17.82 16.12 -10.99
CA GLU A 176 -17.68 17.11 -12.05
C GLU A 176 -19.05 17.72 -12.38
N THR A 177 -19.12 19.06 -12.34
CA THR A 177 -20.30 19.86 -12.68
C THR A 177 -20.31 20.30 -14.13
#